data_AF-A0A957CMD3-F1
#
_entry.id   AF-A0A957CMD3-F1
#
_cell.length_a   1.000
_cell.length_b   1.000
_cell.length_c   1.000
_cell.angle_alpha   90.00
_cell.angle_beta   90.00
_cell.angle_gamma   90.00
#
_symmetry.space_group_name_H-M   'P 1'
#
loop_
_entity.id
_entity.type
_entity.pdbx_description
1 polymer ?
#
loop_
_entity_poly.entity_id
_entity_poly.type
_entity_poly.pdbx_seq_one_letter_code
_entity_poly.pdbx_strand_id
1 'polypeptide(L)' 'LTPMVADELRDAEQTYPASWIEEAIQIAVTNNVRKWRYILGILERWRQEGKQDGISRRDSQKELKQQVPEEYRDIIKR' A
#
# COMPACT_ATOMS: atom_id res chain seq x y z
N LEU A 1 15.33 -7.22 10.50
CA LEU A 1 14.33 -6.18 10.80
C LEU A 1 14.34 -5.99 12.30
N THR A 2 14.66 -4.78 12.75
CA THR A 2 14.99 -4.48 14.14
C THR A 2 13.72 -4.56 15.01
N PRO A 3 13.77 -5.15 16.22
CA PRO A 3 12.60 -5.32 17.10
C PRO A 3 11.82 -4.02 17.40
N MET A 4 12.45 -2.84 17.28
CA MET A 4 11.77 -1.55 17.46
C MET A 4 10.68 -1.25 16.42
N VAL A 5 10.75 -1.85 15.22
CA VAL A 5 9.78 -1.59 14.14
C VAL A 5 8.40 -2.17 14.45
N ALA A 6 8.33 -3.22 15.27
CA ALA A 6 7.06 -3.89 15.57
C ALA A 6 6.15 -3.07 16.50
N ASP A 7 6.73 -2.31 17.43
CA ASP A 7 5.98 -1.39 18.30
C ASP A 7 5.46 -0.18 17.50
N GLU A 8 6.31 0.41 16.66
CA GLU A 8 5.90 1.55 15.82
C GLU A 8 4.82 1.16 14.79
N LEU A 9 4.78 -0.10 14.35
CA LEU A 9 3.72 -0.62 13.50
C LEU A 9 2.38 -0.67 14.23
N ARG A 10 2.34 -1.19 15.47
CA ARG A 10 1.11 -1.26 16.28
C ARG A 10 0.54 0.12 16.60
N ASP A 11 1.40 1.11 16.80
CA ASP A 11 0.98 2.49 17.05
C ASP A 11 0.39 3.13 15.78
N ALA A 12 1.00 2.85 14.62
CA ALA A 12 0.48 3.30 13.34
C ALA A 12 -0.85 2.64 12.96
N GLU A 13 -1.06 1.35 13.26
CA GLU A 13 -2.33 0.66 13.04
C GLU A 13 -3.51 1.27 13.81
N GLN A 14 -3.23 1.93 14.94
CA GLN A 14 -4.25 2.65 15.71
C GLN A 14 -4.49 4.08 15.19
N THR A 15 -3.48 4.68 14.56
CA THR A 15 -3.49 6.08 14.13
C THR A 15 -3.98 6.26 12.68
N TYR A 16 -3.64 5.31 11.81
CA TYR A 16 -3.91 5.38 10.38
C TYR A 16 -4.82 4.22 9.94
N PRO A 17 -5.71 4.43 8.98
CA PRO A 17 -6.52 3.35 8.42
C PRO A 17 -5.62 2.32 7.72
N ALA A 18 -5.99 1.03 7.83
CA ALA A 18 -5.23 -0.08 7.25
C ALA A 18 -4.91 0.12 5.76
N SER A 19 -5.87 0.62 4.97
CA SER A 19 -5.65 0.88 3.55
C SER A 19 -4.54 1.91 3.29
N TRP A 20 -4.28 2.86 4.19
CA TRP A 20 -3.14 3.76 4.03
C TRP A 20 -1.82 3.05 4.34
N ILE A 21 -1.81 2.18 5.35
CA ILE A 21 -0.61 1.43 5.73
C ILE A 21 -0.22 0.48 4.59
N GLU A 22 -1.17 -0.25 4.02
CA GLU A 22 -0.95 -1.15 2.88
C GLU A 22 -0.34 -0.43 1.68
N GLU A 23 -0.91 0.72 1.31
CA GLU A 23 -0.44 1.52 0.18
C GLU A 23 0.95 2.11 0.44
N ALA A 24 1.21 2.60 1.65
CA ALA A 24 2.52 3.10 2.04
C ALA A 24 3.58 1.99 2.03
N ILE A 25 3.21 0.76 2.42
CA ILE A 25 4.07 -0.42 2.32
C ILE A 25 4.32 -0.78 0.86
N GLN A 26 3.30 -0.80 -0.01
CA GLN A 26 3.49 -1.05 -1.45
C GLN A 26 4.48 -0.06 -2.07
N ILE A 27 4.33 1.23 -1.77
CA ILE A 27 5.24 2.28 -2.25
C ILE A 27 6.66 2.02 -1.73
N ALA A 28 6.80 1.70 -0.44
CA ALA A 28 8.10 1.42 0.17
C ALA A 28 8.79 0.19 -0.46
N VAL A 29 8.05 -0.89 -0.70
CA VAL A 29 8.55 -2.12 -1.35
C VAL A 29 8.95 -1.86 -2.80
N THR A 30 8.15 -1.10 -3.55
CA THR A 30 8.44 -0.70 -4.94
C THR A 30 9.72 0.13 -5.03
N ASN A 31 9.96 0.98 -4.04
CA ASN A 31 11.20 1.76 -3.91
C ASN A 31 12.37 0.96 -3.28
N ASN A 32 12.18 -0.33 -3.00
CA ASN A 32 13.13 -1.20 -2.29
C ASN A 32 13.54 -0.70 -0.89
N VAL A 33 12.72 0.16 -0.27
CA VAL A 33 12.97 0.73 1.06
C VAL A 33 12.19 -0.05 2.11
N ARG A 34 12.88 -0.91 2.86
CA ARG A 34 12.30 -1.67 3.99
C ARG A 34 12.51 -0.98 5.34
N LYS A 35 12.46 0.35 5.35
CA LYS A 35 12.65 1.17 6.55
C LYS A 35 11.30 1.71 7.01
N TRP A 36 10.90 1.39 8.24
CA TRP A 36 9.63 1.85 8.80
C TRP A 36 9.48 3.38 8.82
N ARG A 37 10.56 4.10 9.14
CA ARG A 37 10.63 5.57 9.04
C ARG A 37 10.25 6.12 7.66
N TYR A 38 10.47 5.36 6.59
CA TYR A 38 10.06 5.76 5.24
C TYR A 38 8.55 5.63 5.06
N ILE A 39 7.96 4.53 5.54
CA ILE A 39 6.51 4.29 5.56
C ILE A 39 5.81 5.36 6.40
N LEU A 40 6.32 5.65 7.61
CA LEU A 40 5.83 6.74 8.46
C LEU A 40 5.88 8.10 7.75
N GLY A 41 6.93 8.39 7.00
CA GLY A 41 7.02 9.62 6.22
C GLY A 41 5.93 9.74 5.15
N ILE A 42 5.55 8.62 4.51
CA ILE A 42 4.43 8.58 3.55
C ILE A 42 3.10 8.82 4.27
N LEU A 43 2.87 8.12 5.38
CA LEU A 43 1.65 8.24 6.18
C LEU A 43 1.46 9.66 6.76
N GLU A 44 2.53 10.25 7.28
CA GLU A 44 2.51 11.60 7.84
C GLU A 44 2.27 12.65 6.74
N ARG A 45 2.85 12.46 5.55
CA ARG A 45 2.56 13.30 4.39
C ARG A 45 1.09 13.26 4.01
N TRP A 46 0.48 12.07 3.95
CA TRP A 46 -0.96 11.92 3.66
C TRP A 46 -1.85 12.50 4.75
N ARG A 47 -1.40 12.48 6.01
CA ARG A 47 -2.12 13.12 7.11
C ARG A 47 -2.10 14.65 7.01
N GLN A 48 -0.96 15.24 6.63
CA GLN A 48 -0.79 16.69 6.55
C GLN A 48 -1.37 17.31 5.28
N GLU A 49 -1.13 16.71 4.12
CA GLU A 49 -1.54 17.26 2.81
C GLU A 49 -2.93 16.75 2.36
N GLY A 50 -3.54 15.84 3.16
CA GLY A 50 -4.58 14.92 2.70
C GLY A 50 -3.97 13.82 1.84
N LYS A 51 -4.62 12.64 1.74
CA LYS A 51 -4.29 11.65 0.69
C LYS A 51 -4.71 12.27 -0.65
N GLN A 52 -3.98 13.28 -1.12
CA GLN A 52 -4.05 13.75 -2.49
C GLN A 52 -3.79 12.51 -3.32
N ASP A 53 -4.75 12.23 -4.21
CA ASP A 53 -4.89 11.09 -5.13
C ASP A 53 -3.61 10.87 -5.96
N GLY A 54 -2.53 10.52 -5.28
CA GLY A 54 -1.15 10.46 -5.76
C GLY A 54 -0.80 9.07 -6.24
N ILE A 55 -1.80 8.21 -6.38
CA ILE A 55 -1.74 7.03 -7.21
C ILE A 55 -2.52 7.42 -8.45
N SER A 56 -1.75 7.93 -9.41
CA SER A 56 -2.20 8.08 -10.79
C SER A 56 -3.12 6.89 -11.11
N ARG A 57 -4.33 7.21 -11.56
CA ARG A 57 -5.47 6.40 -12.02
C ARG A 57 -5.14 5.25 -13.03
N ARG A 58 -3.89 4.78 -13.05
CA ARG A 58 -3.27 3.82 -13.96
C ARG A 58 -2.89 2.51 -13.27
N ASP A 59 -2.63 2.47 -11.96
CA ASP A 59 -2.28 1.21 -11.26
C ASP A 59 -3.49 0.51 -10.61
N SER A 60 -4.49 1.26 -10.16
CA SER A 60 -5.75 0.70 -9.64
C SER A 60 -6.58 -0.05 -10.71
N GLN A 61 -6.23 0.06 -12.00
CA GLN A 61 -6.80 -0.79 -13.06
C GLN A 61 -6.03 -2.09 -13.31
N LYS A 62 -4.81 -2.25 -12.77
CA LYS A 62 -4.00 -3.45 -13.02
C LYS A 62 -4.17 -4.52 -11.94
N GLU A 63 -4.52 -4.13 -10.72
CA GLU A 63 -4.71 -5.07 -9.61
C GLU A 63 -6.11 -5.73 -9.60
N LEU A 64 -7.16 -5.07 -10.11
CA LEU A 64 -8.47 -5.73 -10.31
C LEU A 64 -8.44 -6.88 -11.33
N LYS A 65 -7.44 -6.93 -12.22
CA LYS A 65 -7.30 -8.02 -13.21
C LYS A 65 -6.75 -9.32 -12.62
N GLN A 66 -6.26 -9.31 -11.38
CA GLN A 66 -5.81 -10.53 -10.70
C GLN A 66 -6.86 -11.14 -9.78
N GLN A 67 -8.03 -10.50 -9.65
CA GLN A 67 -9.18 -11.01 -8.93
C GLN A 67 -10.21 -11.65 -9.88
N VAL A 68 -9.72 -12.40 -10.87
CA VAL A 68 -10.59 -13.23 -11.73
C VAL A 68 -10.57 -14.65 -11.17
N PRO A 69 -11.69 -15.14 -10.60
CA PRO A 69 -11.81 -16.52 -10.17
C PRO A 69 -11.51 -17.48 -11.32
N GLU A 70 -10.92 -18.64 -11.00
CA GLU A 70 -10.43 -19.66 -11.95
C GLU A 70 -11.48 -20.03 -13.03
N GLU A 71 -12.77 -19.93 -12.69
CA GLU A 71 -13.92 -20.24 -13.54
C GLU A 71 -14.12 -19.32 -14.76
N TYR A 72 -13.41 -18.18 -14.84
CA TYR A 72 -13.54 -17.21 -15.95
C TYR A 72 -12.28 -17.08 -16.83
N ARG A 73 -11.32 -18.01 -16.75
CA ARG A 73 -10.07 -17.94 -17.54
C ARG A 73 -10.25 -18.25 -19.04
N ASP A 74 -11.23 -19.07 -19.41
CA ASP A 74 -11.40 -19.54 -20.80
C ASP A 74 -12.07 -18.54 -21.75
N ILE A 75 -12.80 -17.56 -21.24
CA ILE A 75 -13.45 -16.52 -22.07
C ILE A 75 -12.47 -15.48 -22.63
N ILE A 76 -11.21 -15.45 -22.17
CA ILE A 76 -10.21 -14.45 -22.59
C ILE A 76 -9.27 -14.99 -23.70
N LYS A 77 -9.49 -16.23 -24.18
CA LYS A 77 -8.79 -16.74 -25.38
C LYS A 77 -9.74 -16.92 -26.57
N ARG A 78 -9.99 -15.82 -27.30
CA ARG A 78 -10.12 -15.86 -28.76
C ARG A 78 -9.69 -14.52 -29.36
#